data_AF-A0A7Y0SM25-F1
#
_entry.id   AF-A0A7Y0SM25-F1
#
_cell.length_a   1.000
_cell.length_b   1.000
_cell.length_c   1.000
_cell.angle_alpha   90.00
_cell.angle_beta   90.00
_cell.angle_gamma   90.00
#
_symmetry.space_group_name_H-M   'P 1'
#
loop_
_entity.id
_entity.type
_entity.pdbx_description
1 polymer ?
#
loop_
_entity_poly.entity_id
_entity_poly.type
_entity_poly.pdbx_seq_one_letter_code
_entity_poly.pdbx_strand_id
1 'polypeptide(L)' 'SDVTARIAIEAGIADFWYKYVGFDGRIIGMTTFGESAPADQLFEMFGFTVANVVNTAKELLA' A
#
# COMPACT_ATOMS: atom_id res chain seq x y z
N SER A 1 -19.20 -0.37 10.71
CA SER A 1 -18.84 0.40 9.50
C SER A 1 -19.20 -0.45 8.31
N ASP A 2 -19.99 0.07 7.40
CA ASP A 2 -20.49 -0.70 6.25
C ASP A 2 -19.52 -0.69 5.07
N VAL A 3 -18.52 0.18 5.11
CA VAL A 3 -17.42 0.22 4.13
C VAL A 3 -16.29 -0.73 4.55
N THR A 4 -16.02 -1.75 3.73
CA THR A 4 -14.93 -2.73 3.90
C THR A 4 -13.77 -2.51 2.92
N ALA A 5 -14.04 -1.99 1.71
CA ALA A 5 -13.03 -1.65 0.72
C ALA A 5 -12.17 -0.46 1.20
N ARG A 6 -11.01 -0.77 1.81
CA ARG A 6 -10.06 0.20 2.35
C ARG A 6 -8.65 -0.08 1.85
N ILE A 7 -7.91 0.98 1.57
CA ILE A 7 -6.49 0.93 1.25
C ILE A 7 -5.73 1.82 2.24
N ALA A 8 -4.75 1.27 2.95
CA ALA A 8 -3.77 2.05 3.70
C ALA A 8 -2.51 2.27 2.84
N ILE A 9 -1.95 3.47 2.88
CA ILE A 9 -0.75 3.84 2.11
C ILE A 9 0.23 4.53 3.04
N GLU A 10 1.36 3.91 3.33
CA GLU A 10 2.40 4.45 4.20
C GLU A 10 3.76 3.84 3.84
N ALA A 11 4.81 4.66 3.73
CA ALA A 11 6.19 4.21 3.54
C ALA A 11 6.81 3.67 4.84
N GLY A 12 6.13 2.69 5.45
CA GLY A 12 6.46 2.05 6.73
C GLY A 12 5.90 0.63 6.78
N ILE A 13 6.09 -0.08 7.89
CA ILE A 13 5.72 -1.51 7.99
C ILE A 13 4.22 -1.74 7.69
N ALA A 14 3.93 -2.62 6.73
CA ALA A 14 2.56 -2.86 6.28
C ALA A 14 1.64 -3.40 7.40
N ASP A 15 2.12 -4.36 8.19
CA ASP A 15 1.29 -5.16 9.10
C ASP A 15 0.52 -4.36 10.14
N PHE A 16 1.02 -3.18 10.54
CA PHE A 16 0.35 -2.30 11.48
C PHE A 16 -1.06 -1.92 11.02
N TRP A 17 -1.29 -1.85 9.70
CA TRP A 17 -2.52 -1.36 9.11
C TRP A 17 -3.64 -2.39 9.00
N TYR A 18 -3.37 -3.69 9.19
CA TYR A 18 -4.40 -4.75 9.12
C TYR A 18 -5.57 -4.50 10.08
N LYS A 19 -5.31 -3.94 11.26
CA LYS A 19 -6.36 -3.61 12.24
C LYS A 19 -7.35 -2.54 11.76
N TYR A 20 -7.00 -1.76 10.73
CA TYR A 20 -7.84 -0.70 10.18
C TYR A 20 -8.45 -1.07 8.83
N VAL A 21 -7.71 -1.77 7.98
CA VAL A 21 -8.19 -2.16 6.64
C VAL A 21 -9.01 -3.44 6.66
N GLY A 22 -8.87 -4.28 7.70
CA GLY A 22 -9.58 -5.56 7.82
C GLY A 22 -9.00 -6.64 6.91
N PHE A 23 -9.69 -7.79 6.84
CA PHE A 23 -9.23 -8.93 6.05
C PHE A 23 -9.33 -8.71 4.54
N ASP A 24 -10.33 -7.94 4.09
CA ASP A 24 -10.57 -7.71 2.67
C ASP A 24 -9.82 -6.49 2.13
N GLY A 25 -9.23 -5.67 3.00
CA GLY A 25 -8.53 -4.45 2.62
C GLY A 25 -7.20 -4.69 1.90
N ARG A 26 -6.55 -3.60 1.51
CA ARG A 26 -5.19 -3.61 0.92
C ARG A 26 -4.28 -2.63 1.63
N ILE A 27 -2.98 -2.89 1.57
CA ILE A 27 -1.95 -2.05 2.19
C ILE A 27 -0.85 -1.87 1.16
N ILE A 28 -0.54 -0.62 0.82
CA ILE A 28 0.64 -0.25 0.05
C ILE A 28 1.64 0.29 1.08
N GLY A 29 2.54 -0.60 1.50
CA GLY A 29 3.52 -0.32 2.53
C GLY A 29 4.78 -1.16 2.38
N MET A 30 5.70 -0.98 3.32
CA MET A 30 7.01 -1.61 3.31
C MET A 30 6.99 -2.96 4.03
N THR A 31 7.69 -3.95 3.47
CA THR A 31 7.90 -5.29 4.07
C THR A 31 9.37 -5.69 4.15
N THR A 32 10.27 -4.80 3.70
CA THR A 32 11.72 -4.98 3.67
C THR A 32 12.42 -3.73 4.21
N PHE A 33 13.74 -3.81 4.38
CA PHE A 33 14.57 -2.61 4.50
C PHE A 33 14.60 -1.80 3.19
N GLY A 34 15.13 -0.58 3.28
CA GLY A 34 15.36 0.29 2.13
C GLY A 34 16.66 -0.04 1.40
N GLU A 35 16.93 0.75 0.36
CA GLU A 35 18.12 0.66 -0.47
C GLU A 35 18.76 2.05 -0.64
N SER A 36 20.02 2.10 -1.07
CA SER A 36 20.75 3.36 -1.28
C SER A 36 20.53 3.88 -2.71
N ALA A 37 19.50 4.70 -2.90
CA ALA A 37 19.23 5.36 -4.18
C ALA A 37 18.45 6.69 -3.97
N PRO A 38 18.30 7.52 -5.02
CA PRO A 38 17.40 8.67 -4.99
C PRO A 38 15.95 8.28 -4.65
N ALA A 39 15.23 9.16 -3.95
CA ALA A 39 13.92 8.86 -3.38
C ALA A 39 12.85 8.50 -4.43
N ASP A 40 12.88 9.15 -5.60
CA ASP A 40 11.99 8.88 -6.73
C ASP A 40 12.12 7.43 -7.24
N GLN A 41 13.36 6.96 -7.39
CA GLN A 41 13.64 5.57 -7.79
C GLN A 41 13.21 4.58 -6.72
N LEU A 42 13.41 4.90 -5.43
CA LEU A 42 12.98 4.05 -4.33
C LEU A 42 11.45 3.96 -4.25
N PHE A 43 10.72 5.08 -4.42
CA PHE A 43 9.26 5.05 -4.42
C PHE A 43 8.70 4.22 -5.59
N GLU A 44 9.30 4.32 -6.78
CA GLU A 44 8.92 3.47 -7.91
C GLU A 44 9.21 1.99 -7.64
N MET A 45 10.41 1.67 -7.17
CA MET A 45 10.83 0.31 -6.82
C MET A 45 9.93 -0.34 -5.76
N PHE A 46 9.58 0.40 -4.71
CA PHE A 46 8.76 -0.09 -3.61
C PHE A 46 7.24 0.05 -3.87
N GLY A 47 6.83 0.45 -5.07
CA GLY A 47 5.43 0.44 -5.50
C GLY A 47 4.58 1.59 -4.96
N PHE A 48 5.20 2.67 -4.47
CA PHE A 48 4.51 3.91 -4.09
C PHE A 48 4.24 4.77 -5.32
N THR A 49 3.48 4.23 -6.26
CA THR A 49 3.14 4.89 -7.53
C THR A 49 1.63 5.06 -7.66
N VAL A 50 1.22 6.11 -8.37
CA VAL A 50 -0.21 6.36 -8.68
C VAL A 50 -0.82 5.17 -9.41
N ALA A 51 -0.08 4.58 -10.34
CA ALA A 51 -0.54 3.41 -11.10
C ALA A 51 -0.84 2.22 -10.16
N ASN A 52 0.03 1.93 -9.20
CA ASN A 52 -0.19 0.84 -8.24
C ASN A 52 -1.41 1.11 -7.35
N VAL A 53 -1.56 2.35 -6.85
CA VAL A 53 -2.73 2.75 -6.03
C VAL A 53 -4.03 2.56 -6.80
N VAL A 54 -4.09 3.03 -8.04
CA VAL A 54 -5.30 2.93 -8.89
C VAL A 54 -5.62 1.47 -9.21
N ASN A 55 -4.62 0.65 -9.53
CA ASN A 55 -4.83 -0.77 -9.82
C ASN A 55 -5.33 -1.52 -8.59
N THR A 56 -4.70 -1.29 -7.43
CA THR A 56 -5.11 -1.87 -6.14
C THR A 56 -6.55 -1.47 -5.79
N ALA A 57 -6.93 -0.21 -6.02
CA ALA A 57 -8.30 0.27 -5.81
C ALA A 57 -9.31 -0.42 -6.74
N LYS A 58 -8.98 -0.61 -8.01
CA LYS A 58 -9.84 -1.33 -8.96
C LYS A 58 -10.00 -2.80 -8.58
N GLU A 59 -8.92 -3.47 -8.21
CA GLU A 59 -8.95 -4.87 -7.75
C GLU A 59 -9.78 -5.05 -6.48
N LEU A 60 -9.73 -4.08 -5.57
CA LEU A 60 -10.48 -4.11 -4.32
C LEU A 60 -12.00 -3.88 -4.51
N LEU A 61 -12.40 -3.22 -5.59
CA LEU A 61 -13.79 -2.91 -5.91
C LEU A 61 -14.44 -3.91 -6.89
N ALA A 62 -13.66 -4.82 -7.46
CA ALA A 62 -14.12 -5.87 -8.37
C ALA A 62 -14.80 -7.01 -7.61
#